data_AF-R1DGF0-F1
#
_entry.id   AF-R1DGF0-F1
#
_cell.length_a   1.000
_cell.length_b   1.000
_cell.length_c   1.000
_cell.angle_alpha   90.00
_cell.angle_beta   90.00
_cell.angle_gamma   90.00
#
_symmetry.space_group_name_H-M   'P 1'
#
loop_
_entity.id
_entity.type
_entity.pdbx_description
1 polymer ?
#
loop_
_entity_poly.entity_id
_entity_poly.type
_entity_poly.pdbx_seq_one_letter_code
_entity_poly.pdbx_strand_id
1 'polypeptide(L)'
;MIPGCVDSLTLYPPPTPALDELLLRHFAAEIEARHGVDALAGARLRAACEGLRRVLSANRDASFSLECLVGETDAPLLGRVREACCAALRGAGLEPRDVYSVEMLGGLSRMPAVGEAVSTSFQMPTRRSLNAEEARDLGRDGEMFRF
;
A
#
# COMPACT_ATOMS: atom_id res chain seq x y z
N MET A 1 32.79 -34.34 49.98
CA MET A 1 33.33 -34.40 48.60
C MET A 1 32.14 -34.58 47.66
N ILE A 2 32.13 -33.84 46.57
CA ILE A 2 30.98 -33.30 45.82
C ILE A 2 30.24 -34.37 44.98
N PRO A 3 28.89 -34.37 44.91
CA PRO A 3 28.17 -34.85 43.73
C PRO A 3 27.72 -33.64 42.90
N GLY A 4 28.41 -33.40 41.78
CA GLY A 4 28.06 -32.39 40.79
C GLY A 4 27.44 -33.06 39.57
N CYS A 5 26.12 -32.93 39.41
CA CYS A 5 25.39 -32.99 38.14
C CYS A 5 23.90 -32.84 38.42
N VAL A 6 23.42 -31.60 38.48
CA VAL A 6 22.08 -31.26 38.00
C VAL A 6 22.17 -29.89 37.36
N ASP A 7 21.98 -29.90 36.04
CA ASP A 7 22.02 -28.74 35.17
C ASP A 7 21.04 -27.65 35.64
N SER A 8 21.61 -26.48 35.90
CA SER A 8 20.93 -25.21 36.03
C SER A 8 20.31 -24.82 34.67
N LEU A 9 19.14 -25.35 34.35
CA LEU A 9 18.33 -24.92 33.21
C LEU A 9 16.89 -24.73 33.65
N THR A 10 16.57 -23.53 34.17
CA THR A 10 15.29 -22.78 33.99
C THR A 10 15.27 -21.56 34.92
N LEU A 11 16.25 -20.66 34.81
CA LEU A 11 16.21 -19.35 35.46
C LEU A 11 16.64 -18.27 34.47
N TYR A 12 15.86 -18.11 33.40
CA TYR A 12 15.85 -16.90 32.60
C TYR A 12 14.55 -16.86 31.78
N PRO A 13 13.80 -15.75 31.75
CA PRO A 13 12.67 -15.61 30.83
C PRO A 13 13.18 -15.82 29.38
N PRO A 14 12.34 -16.33 28.46
CA PRO A 14 12.72 -16.41 27.05
C PRO A 14 13.23 -15.03 26.60
N PRO A 15 14.24 -14.96 25.70
CA PRO A 15 14.76 -13.68 25.24
C PRO A 15 13.59 -12.83 24.78
N THR A 16 13.40 -11.68 25.43
CA THR A 16 12.35 -10.74 25.04
C THR A 16 12.54 -10.46 23.56
N PRO A 17 11.54 -10.72 22.70
CA PRO A 17 11.67 -10.39 21.28
C PRO A 17 12.10 -8.94 21.16
N ALA A 18 13.04 -8.66 20.26
CA ALA A 18 13.49 -7.30 20.01
C ALA A 18 12.27 -6.39 19.82
N LEU A 19 12.31 -5.16 20.33
CA LEU A 19 11.17 -4.24 20.31
C LEU A 19 10.52 -4.15 18.91
N ASP A 20 11.31 -4.28 17.86
CA ASP A 20 10.85 -4.35 16.46
C ASP A 20 9.86 -5.49 16.21
N GLU A 21 10.15 -6.70 16.71
CA GLU A 21 9.30 -7.89 16.58
C GLU A 21 8.01 -7.76 17.41
N LEU A 22 8.08 -7.12 18.59
CA LEU A 22 6.91 -6.83 19.41
C LEU A 22 5.98 -5.83 18.71
N LEU A 23 6.54 -4.74 18.18
CA LEU A 23 5.79 -3.74 17.41
C LEU A 23 5.17 -4.38 16.16
N LEU A 24 5.94 -5.20 15.45
CA LEU A 24 5.48 -5.88 14.24
C LEU A 24 4.29 -6.80 14.53
N ARG A 25 4.38 -7.65 15.56
CA ARG A 25 3.29 -8.56 15.95
C ARG A 25 2.04 -7.81 16.42
N HIS A 26 2.23 -6.76 17.23
CA HIS A 26 1.12 -5.98 17.75
C HIS A 26 0.32 -5.34 16.62
N PHE A 27 0.99 -4.62 15.72
CA PHE A 27 0.32 -3.95 14.62
C PHE A 27 -0.17 -4.91 13.53
N ALA A 28 0.53 -6.03 13.27
CA ALA A 28 0.02 -7.06 12.37
C ALA A 28 -1.31 -7.64 12.87
N ALA A 29 -1.41 -7.97 14.16
CA ALA A 29 -2.65 -8.45 14.77
C ALA A 29 -3.76 -7.39 14.76
N GLU A 30 -3.43 -6.11 14.99
CA GLU A 30 -4.40 -5.01 14.91
C GLU A 30 -4.92 -4.80 13.48
N ILE A 31 -4.04 -4.91 12.47
CA ILE A 31 -4.38 -4.83 11.05
C ILE A 31 -5.25 -6.02 10.65
N GLU A 32 -4.92 -7.23 11.10
CA GLU A 32 -5.72 -8.42 10.85
C GLU A 32 -7.12 -8.30 11.49
N ALA A 33 -7.20 -7.82 12.72
CA ALA A 33 -8.48 -7.62 13.41
C ALA A 33 -9.37 -6.55 12.77
N ARG A 34 -8.78 -5.45 12.25
CA ARG A 34 -9.54 -4.33 11.66
C ARG A 34 -9.86 -4.51 10.18
N HIS A 35 -8.94 -5.13 9.45
CA HIS A 35 -8.98 -5.17 7.98
C HIS A 35 -9.00 -6.59 7.41
N GLY A 36 -8.84 -7.63 8.24
CA GLY A 36 -8.84 -9.04 7.79
C GLY A 36 -7.58 -9.42 7.01
N VAL A 37 -6.46 -8.75 7.29
CA VAL A 37 -5.22 -8.83 6.51
C VAL A 37 -4.08 -9.35 7.37
N ASP A 38 -3.42 -10.43 6.92
CA ASP A 38 -2.12 -10.82 7.46
C ASP A 38 -1.01 -9.91 6.90
N ALA A 39 -0.67 -8.88 7.68
CA ALA A 39 0.38 -7.92 7.35
C ALA A 39 1.77 -8.32 7.91
N LEU A 40 1.89 -9.48 8.58
CA LEU A 40 3.11 -9.87 9.31
C LEU A 40 4.32 -10.03 8.38
N ALA A 41 4.09 -10.48 7.14
CA ALA A 41 5.12 -10.66 6.14
C ALA A 41 5.48 -9.37 5.36
N GLY A 42 4.73 -8.28 5.52
CA GLY A 42 4.84 -7.07 4.70
C GLY A 42 6.09 -6.23 5.02
N ALA A 43 6.96 -6.02 4.03
CA ALA A 43 8.14 -5.16 4.16
C ALA A 43 7.79 -3.72 4.58
N ARG A 44 6.60 -3.23 4.19
CA ARG A 44 6.09 -1.91 4.58
C ARG A 44 5.80 -1.78 6.07
N LEU A 45 5.13 -2.78 6.66
CA LEU A 45 4.85 -2.77 8.09
C LEU A 45 6.16 -2.82 8.88
N ARG A 46 7.13 -3.65 8.46
CA ARG A 46 8.47 -3.68 9.08
C ARG A 46 9.19 -2.34 9.04
N ALA A 47 9.22 -1.69 7.87
CA ALA A 47 9.86 -0.38 7.73
C ALA A 47 9.16 0.70 8.60
N ALA A 48 7.84 0.66 8.69
CA ALA A 48 7.09 1.56 9.56
C ALA A 48 7.37 1.29 11.06
N CYS A 49 7.41 0.03 11.48
CA CYS A 49 7.77 -0.33 12.86
C CYS A 49 9.20 0.10 13.21
N GLU A 50 10.16 -0.01 12.29
CA GLU A 50 11.53 0.47 12.49
C GLU A 50 11.58 2.00 12.66
N GLY A 51 10.86 2.74 11.80
CA GLY A 51 10.72 4.18 11.93
C GLY A 51 10.04 4.58 13.24
N LEU A 52 8.98 3.85 13.61
CA LEU A 52 8.22 4.06 14.83
C LEU A 52 9.09 3.87 16.08
N ARG A 53 9.94 2.83 16.11
CA ARG A 53 10.90 2.63 17.20
C ARG A 53 11.81 3.84 17.38
N ARG A 54 12.34 4.40 16.29
CA ARG A 54 13.24 5.56 16.36
C ARG A 54 12.54 6.77 16.96
N VAL A 55 11.29 7.02 16.56
CA VAL A 55 10.49 8.13 17.10
C VAL A 55 10.16 7.90 18.58
N LEU A 56 9.73 6.69 18.94
CA LEU A 56 9.42 6.31 20.33
C LEU A 56 10.66 6.28 21.25
N SER A 57 11.87 6.15 20.69
CA SER A 57 13.10 6.28 21.47
C SER A 57 13.38 7.72 21.91
N ALA A 58 12.82 8.71 21.21
CA ALA A 58 13.01 10.14 21.49
C ALA A 58 11.74 10.81 22.06
N ASN A 59 10.56 10.21 21.84
CA ASN A 59 9.25 10.78 22.16
C ASN A 59 8.39 9.74 22.88
N ARG A 60 7.48 10.18 23.74
CA ARG A 60 6.58 9.27 24.47
C ARG A 60 5.47 8.69 23.60
N ASP A 61 5.09 9.40 22.55
CA ASP A 61 4.01 9.04 21.64
C ASP A 61 4.49 9.14 20.20
N ALA A 62 3.90 8.32 19.33
CA ALA A 62 4.15 8.36 17.90
C ALA A 62 2.95 7.82 17.12
N SER A 63 2.64 8.47 16.00
CA SER A 63 1.63 8.01 15.05
C SER A 63 2.30 7.73 13.71
N PHE A 64 1.85 6.69 13.02
CA PHE A 64 2.28 6.40 11.65
C PHE A 64 1.05 6.03 10.81
N SER A 65 1.10 6.35 9.52
CA SER A 65 0.07 5.98 8.56
C SER A 65 0.67 5.01 7.55
N LEU A 66 0.03 3.85 7.38
CA LEU A 66 0.38 2.88 6.36
C LEU A 66 -0.65 2.90 5.23
N GLU A 67 -0.20 3.20 4.03
CA GLU A 67 -0.97 3.01 2.81
C GLU A 67 -0.61 1.67 2.17
N CYS A 68 -1.61 0.99 1.59
CA CYS A 68 -1.43 -0.21 0.77
C CYS A 68 -0.72 -1.36 1.50
N LEU A 69 -1.34 -1.84 2.59
CA LEU A 69 -0.87 -2.95 3.43
C LEU A 69 -0.98 -4.33 2.75
N VAL A 70 -1.77 -4.46 1.69
CA VAL A 70 -2.08 -5.74 1.02
C VAL A 70 -1.97 -5.61 -0.48
N GLY A 71 -1.34 -6.59 -1.12
CA GLY A 71 -1.38 -6.77 -2.56
C GLY A 71 -2.64 -7.48 -3.07
N GLU A 72 -3.48 -8.04 -2.20
CA GLU A 72 -4.47 -9.06 -2.59
C GLU A 72 -5.95 -8.69 -2.30
N THR A 73 -6.28 -7.83 -1.33
CA THR A 73 -7.69 -7.51 -1.02
C THR A 73 -8.35 -6.50 -1.97
N ASP A 74 -7.55 -5.80 -2.78
CA ASP A 74 -8.04 -4.88 -3.80
C ASP A 74 -8.23 -5.55 -5.17
N ALA A 75 -7.94 -6.85 -5.31
CA ALA A 75 -8.07 -7.58 -6.58
C ALA A 75 -9.42 -7.36 -7.31
N PRO A 76 -10.60 -7.43 -6.66
CA PRO A 76 -11.86 -7.14 -7.34
C PRO A 76 -12.01 -5.66 -7.74
N LEU A 77 -11.48 -4.72 -6.95
CA LEU A 77 -11.50 -3.29 -7.28
C LEU A 77 -10.56 -2.96 -8.44
N LEU A 78 -9.36 -3.53 -8.43
CA LEU A 78 -8.37 -3.40 -9.51
C LEU A 78 -8.87 -4.07 -10.80
N GLY A 79 -9.58 -5.20 -10.69
CA GLY A 79 -10.29 -5.82 -11.81
C GLY A 79 -11.28 -4.85 -12.46
N ARG A 80 -12.12 -4.20 -11.65
CA ARG A 80 -13.07 -3.17 -12.13
C ARG A 80 -12.38 -1.97 -12.76
N VAL A 81 -11.23 -1.54 -12.23
CA VAL A 81 -10.42 -0.46 -12.84
C VAL A 81 -9.97 -0.86 -14.25
N ARG A 82 -9.41 -2.06 -14.40
CA ARG A 82 -8.97 -2.59 -15.71
C ARG A 82 -10.15 -2.68 -16.69
N GLU A 83 -11.28 -3.22 -16.24
CA GLU A 83 -12.50 -3.30 -17.05
C GLU A 83 -12.98 -1.92 -17.51
N ALA A 84 -12.97 -0.92 -16.63
CA ALA A 84 -13.34 0.45 -16.96
C ALA A 84 -12.40 1.05 -18.00
N CYS A 85 -11.08 0.85 -17.87
CA CYS A 85 -10.11 1.29 -18.88
C CYS A 85 -10.37 0.64 -20.25
N CYS A 86 -10.57 -0.68 -20.29
CA CYS A 86 -10.88 -1.39 -21.54
C CYS A 86 -12.23 -0.98 -22.13
N ALA A 87 -13.23 -0.67 -21.30
CA ALA A 87 -14.52 -0.17 -21.75
C ALA A 87 -14.41 1.25 -22.33
N ALA A 88 -13.60 2.12 -21.73
CA ALA A 88 -13.36 3.47 -22.23
C ALA A 88 -12.68 3.46 -23.60
N LEU A 89 -11.62 2.65 -23.78
CA LEU A 89 -10.96 2.46 -25.08
C LEU A 89 -11.93 1.97 -26.16
N ARG A 90 -12.72 0.93 -25.84
CA ARG A 90 -13.76 0.40 -26.76
C ARG A 90 -14.83 1.43 -27.09
N GLY A 91 -15.28 2.20 -26.10
CA GLY A 91 -16.28 3.26 -26.30
C GLY A 91 -15.78 4.39 -27.18
N ALA A 92 -14.47 4.68 -27.14
CA ALA A 92 -13.82 5.67 -27.99
C ALA A 92 -13.38 5.11 -29.37
N GLY A 93 -13.41 3.78 -29.55
CA GLY A 93 -12.90 3.13 -30.75
C GLY A 93 -11.37 3.23 -30.90
N LEU A 94 -10.65 3.35 -29.78
CA LEU A 94 -9.20 3.52 -29.74
C LEU A 94 -8.50 2.26 -29.21
N GLU A 95 -7.29 2.04 -29.69
CA GLU A 95 -6.36 1.07 -29.13
C GLU A 95 -5.40 1.77 -28.14
N PRO A 96 -4.76 1.05 -27.19
CA PRO A 96 -3.79 1.64 -26.27
C PRO A 96 -2.68 2.45 -26.96
N ARG A 97 -2.27 2.04 -28.15
CA ARG A 97 -1.26 2.72 -28.98
C ARG A 97 -1.69 4.09 -29.51
N ASP A 98 -2.99 4.34 -29.58
CA ASP A 98 -3.55 5.59 -30.09
C ASP A 98 -3.61 6.66 -28.96
N VAL A 99 -3.31 6.27 -27.72
CA VAL A 99 -3.31 7.16 -26.56
C VAL A 99 -1.95 7.84 -26.42
N TYR A 100 -1.95 9.18 -26.38
CA TYR A 100 -0.73 9.98 -26.25
C TYR A 100 -0.17 10.00 -24.82
N SER A 101 -1.05 10.11 -23.82
CA SER A 101 -0.67 10.16 -22.41
C SER A 101 -1.83 9.72 -21.51
N VAL A 102 -1.50 9.21 -20.33
CA VAL A 102 -2.46 8.87 -19.29
C VAL A 102 -2.20 9.71 -18.05
N GLU A 103 -3.20 10.52 -17.69
CA GLU A 103 -3.16 11.39 -16.53
C GLU A 103 -4.02 10.86 -15.40
N MET A 104 -3.45 10.73 -14.20
CA MET A 104 -4.13 10.19 -13.03
C MET A 104 -4.60 11.33 -12.12
N LEU A 105 -5.90 11.37 -11.85
CA LEU A 105 -6.54 12.41 -11.05
C LEU A 105 -7.37 11.81 -9.90
N GLY A 106 -7.57 12.58 -8.83
CA GLY A 106 -8.37 12.17 -7.66
C GLY A 106 -7.58 11.43 -6.56
N GLY A 107 -8.24 11.11 -5.44
CA GLY A 107 -7.59 10.57 -4.24
C GLY A 107 -6.94 9.19 -4.43
N LEU A 108 -7.61 8.29 -5.15
CA LEU A 108 -7.10 6.94 -5.43
C LEU A 108 -5.93 6.94 -6.43
N SER A 109 -5.66 8.06 -7.11
CA SER A 109 -4.55 8.16 -8.07
C SER A 109 -3.19 7.88 -7.44
N ARG A 110 -3.04 8.14 -6.13
CA ARG A 110 -1.80 7.96 -5.37
C ARG A 110 -1.49 6.51 -5.02
N MET A 111 -2.51 5.65 -5.05
CA MET A 111 -2.42 4.24 -4.75
C MET A 111 -1.58 3.53 -5.83
N PRO A 112 -0.40 2.96 -5.49
CA PRO A 112 0.51 2.38 -6.49
C PRO A 112 -0.13 1.26 -7.31
N ALA A 113 -0.95 0.40 -6.68
CA ALA A 113 -1.63 -0.69 -7.35
C ALA A 113 -2.63 -0.21 -8.42
N VAL A 114 -3.29 0.94 -8.19
CA VAL A 114 -4.17 1.57 -9.18
C VAL A 114 -3.35 2.10 -10.34
N GLY A 115 -2.24 2.80 -10.06
CA GLY A 115 -1.32 3.30 -11.08
C GLY A 115 -0.78 2.17 -11.97
N GLU A 116 -0.42 1.03 -11.37
CA GLU A 116 0.04 -0.15 -12.10
C GLU A 116 -1.06 -0.81 -12.95
N ALA A 117 -2.27 -0.95 -12.41
CA ALA A 117 -3.41 -1.49 -13.14
C ALA A 117 -3.76 -0.63 -14.37
N VAL A 118 -3.77 0.70 -14.21
CA VAL A 118 -4.01 1.64 -15.31
C VAL A 118 -2.85 1.61 -16.31
N SER A 119 -1.61 1.71 -15.83
CA SER A 119 -0.40 1.63 -16.68
C SER A 119 -0.39 0.37 -17.55
N THR A 120 -0.76 -0.78 -16.96
CA THR A 120 -0.87 -2.05 -17.70
C THR A 120 -1.98 -2.03 -18.74
N SER A 121 -3.13 -1.40 -18.42
CA SER A 121 -4.29 -1.35 -19.31
C SER A 121 -4.05 -0.48 -20.55
N PHE A 122 -3.31 0.61 -20.39
CA PHE A 122 -2.94 1.53 -21.49
C PHE A 122 -1.53 1.27 -22.05
N GLN A 123 -0.80 0.29 -21.51
CA GLN A 123 0.57 -0.06 -21.91
C GLN A 123 1.55 1.13 -21.87
N MET A 124 1.34 2.07 -20.96
CA MET A 124 2.12 3.30 -20.88
C MET A 124 2.19 3.86 -19.45
N PRO A 125 3.25 4.61 -19.09
CA PRO A 125 3.39 5.15 -17.74
C PRO A 125 2.35 6.23 -17.43
N THR A 126 1.79 6.16 -16.23
CA THR A 126 0.84 7.16 -15.71
C THR A 126 1.55 8.43 -15.23
N ARG A 127 0.94 9.59 -15.46
CA ARG A 127 1.43 10.92 -15.04
C ARG A 127 0.48 11.63 -14.07
N ARG A 128 0.99 12.66 -13.38
CA ARG A 128 0.28 13.45 -12.34
C ARG A 128 0.72 14.93 -12.35
N SER A 129 0.81 15.50 -13.54
CA SER A 129 1.11 16.91 -13.80
C SER A 129 -0.10 17.86 -13.65
N LEU A 130 -1.33 17.37 -13.79
CA LEU A 130 -2.55 18.18 -13.76
C LEU A 130 -3.18 18.25 -12.36
N ASN A 131 -3.78 19.41 -12.07
CA ASN A 131 -4.59 19.60 -10.88
C ASN A 131 -5.98 18.96 -11.07
N ALA A 132 -6.46 18.24 -10.06
CA ALA A 132 -7.73 17.51 -10.11
C ALA A 132 -8.97 18.42 -10.13
N GLU A 133 -8.88 19.64 -9.59
CA GLU A 133 -10.00 20.60 -9.59
C GLU A 133 -10.23 21.16 -10.99
N GLU A 134 -9.18 21.68 -11.63
CA GLU A 134 -9.22 22.20 -13.00
C GLU A 134 -9.64 21.14 -14.03
N ALA A 135 -9.16 19.90 -13.86
CA ALA A 135 -9.53 18.80 -14.76
C ALA A 135 -11.00 18.38 -14.65
N ARG A 136 -11.66 18.59 -13.50
CA ARG A 136 -13.10 18.33 -13.35
C ARG A 136 -13.93 19.36 -14.10
N ASP A 137 -13.49 20.61 -14.11
CA ASP A 137 -14.19 21.69 -14.81
C ASP A 137 -14.06 21.49 -16.33
N LEU A 138 -12.86 21.18 -16.82
CA LEU A 138 -12.62 20.83 -18.24
C LEU A 138 -13.48 19.64 -18.73
N GLY A 139 -13.59 18.59 -17.90
CA GLY A 139 -14.39 17.41 -18.26
C GLY A 139 -15.90 17.66 -18.32
N ARG A 140 -16.40 18.75 -17.71
CA ARG A 140 -17.83 19.08 -17.66
C ARG A 140 -18.32 19.79 -18.91
N ASP A 141 -17.43 20.50 -19.61
CA ASP A 141 -17.76 21.30 -20.78
C ASP A 141 -17.78 20.48 -22.09
N GLY A 142 -17.62 19.15 -22.00
CA GLY A 142 -17.69 18.26 -23.16
C GLY A 142 -16.44 18.32 -24.05
N GLU A 143 -15.44 19.13 -23.71
CA GLU A 143 -14.07 19.02 -24.20
C GLU A 143 -13.40 17.84 -23.50
N MET A 144 -13.86 16.63 -23.81
CA MET A 144 -13.18 15.39 -23.44
C MET A 144 -11.80 15.46 -24.10
N PHE A 145 -10.77 15.75 -23.28
CA PHE A 145 -9.36 15.96 -23.59
C PHE A 145 -8.98 15.47 -24.99
N ARG A 146 -9.17 16.35 -25.99
CA ARG A 146 -8.65 16.17 -27.32
C ARG A 146 -7.22 16.67 -27.31
N PHE A 147 -6.28 15.74 -27.19
CA PHE A 147 -4.89 15.94 -27.61
C PHE A 147 -4.63 15.03 -28.80
#